data_AF-B9WGK4-F1
#
_entry.id   AF-B9WGK4-F1
#
_cell.length_a   1.000
_cell.length_b   1.000
_cell.length_c   1.000
_cell.angle_alpha   90.00
_cell.angle_beta   90.00
_cell.angle_gamma   90.00
#
_symmetry.space_group_name_H-M   'P 1'
#
loop_
_entity.id
_entity.type
_entity.pdbx_description
1 polymer ?
#
loop_
_entity_poly.entity_id
_entity_poly.type
_entity_poly.pdbx_seq_one_letter_code
_entity_poly.pdbx_strand_id
1 'polypeptide(L)'
;MSPSKRSNNDTESSVESKKLNTSFNKKDIHSFFNQQIWDTKFQDDLKTTIAESQPYRWGTIKGLMDDTLLRQVRKEVLSEIAFTKKETDIYKVFQSGDLANLSGLDWDDLSRLPSLYKLRAGIYSQEFRDIISKVTGCGKLSGIKTDMSVNTYRKGCHLLTHDDVIGSRRVSFILYLPEPDKTWKENYGGALRLFPAIVPNVPKTDFSAKLVPQFNQIAFFTVQPGLSFHDVEEVRVDKHRLSIQGWFHIPQPGEDGYIPGEQEETEARSTLQQLQSKELQEFDFPKPIRNDFDEQQIDILAKTVDNKLDAKDWEYLSEFINPLYLKPENLEQLNKTFVEESVIEINEILKKEYADNLRTVMRDYEINTPAPQLASEVKHPWKVAVPPHKQRFLYIDGKSPIELTEAGINLANRIGPQELPNFKLLAETETNEVDQKLTKLGSFLKSMAFKKWLKLVTSLITTSDQILIRRFRPGQDFILATTTGNQLARNDQEENVLLEATLNLTPTAANPKNWESGEFGGYELCMADKDEEEDDDPAIYKTNDPNDDSLLFTNQCKWNSLTLMVRDPSVLKFIKYVSINAKGSRWDISCQWNVKTDDDDDDEEEGEEN
;
A
#
# COMPACT_ATOMS: atom_id res chain seq x y z
N MET A 1 -36.83 -60.25 -31.34
CA MET A 1 -37.01 -60.05 -32.79
C MET A 1 -36.82 -58.57 -33.09
N SER A 2 -36.18 -58.29 -34.23
CA SER A 2 -35.55 -57.05 -34.70
C SER A 2 -36.35 -55.73 -34.58
N PRO A 3 -35.66 -54.58 -34.60
CA PRO A 3 -36.23 -53.24 -34.45
C PRO A 3 -36.87 -52.73 -35.75
N SER A 4 -37.91 -51.88 -35.62
CA SER A 4 -38.48 -51.11 -36.73
C SER A 4 -37.96 -49.67 -36.66
N LYS A 5 -37.23 -49.26 -37.71
CA LYS A 5 -36.82 -47.88 -37.98
C LYS A 5 -38.06 -47.03 -38.24
N ARG A 6 -38.18 -45.87 -37.58
CA ARG A 6 -38.99 -44.75 -38.05
C ARG A 6 -38.14 -43.48 -38.12
N SER A 7 -38.31 -42.82 -39.26
CA SER A 7 -37.52 -41.75 -39.85
C SER A 7 -37.60 -40.42 -39.12
N ASN A 8 -36.47 -39.68 -39.16
CA ASN A 8 -36.36 -38.25 -38.90
C ASN A 8 -37.47 -37.46 -39.60
N ASN A 9 -38.09 -36.55 -38.84
CA ASN A 9 -38.60 -35.30 -39.37
C ASN A 9 -37.94 -34.19 -38.57
N ASP A 10 -36.77 -33.77 -39.06
CA ASP A 10 -36.13 -32.53 -38.67
C ASP A 10 -36.99 -31.36 -39.16
N THR A 11 -37.53 -30.60 -38.20
CA THR A 11 -37.91 -29.20 -38.43
C THR A 11 -36.91 -28.36 -37.65
N GLU A 12 -35.73 -28.18 -38.23
CA GLU A 12 -34.78 -27.15 -37.80
C GLU A 12 -35.40 -25.79 -38.10
N SER A 13 -35.94 -25.14 -37.06
CA SER A 13 -36.08 -23.69 -37.08
C SER A 13 -34.68 -23.10 -36.91
N SER A 14 -34.04 -22.73 -38.02
CA SER A 14 -32.78 -22.00 -38.02
C SER A 14 -32.98 -20.63 -37.38
N VAL A 15 -32.62 -20.51 -36.10
CA VAL A 15 -32.42 -19.20 -35.46
C VAL A 15 -31.17 -18.60 -36.11
N GLU A 16 -31.36 -17.67 -37.05
CA GLU A 16 -30.27 -16.85 -37.58
C GLU A 16 -29.59 -16.12 -36.41
N SER A 17 -28.35 -16.49 -36.09
CA SER A 17 -27.50 -15.71 -35.20
C SER A 17 -27.17 -14.39 -35.91
N LYS A 18 -27.86 -13.31 -35.51
CA LYS A 18 -27.53 -11.96 -35.99
C LYS A 18 -26.07 -11.65 -35.64
N LYS A 19 -25.19 -11.66 -36.65
CA LYS A 19 -23.81 -11.20 -36.49
C LYS A 19 -23.80 -9.78 -35.96
N LEU A 20 -22.98 -9.54 -34.92
CA LEU A 20 -22.80 -8.23 -34.32
C LEU A 20 -22.29 -7.25 -35.38
N ASN A 21 -22.87 -6.05 -35.48
CA ASN A 21 -22.28 -5.01 -36.33
C ASN A 21 -21.02 -4.46 -35.65
N THR A 22 -19.87 -4.73 -36.25
CA THR A 22 -18.54 -4.35 -35.73
C THR A 22 -17.99 -3.06 -36.37
N SER A 23 -18.69 -2.48 -37.35
CA SER A 23 -18.26 -1.26 -38.02
C SER A 23 -19.23 -0.11 -37.74
N PHE A 24 -18.70 0.99 -37.20
CA PHE A 24 -19.45 2.20 -36.87
C PHE A 24 -18.92 3.37 -37.69
N ASN A 25 -19.82 4.09 -38.35
CA ASN A 25 -19.49 5.34 -39.01
C ASN A 25 -19.53 6.52 -38.02
N LYS A 26 -19.10 7.69 -38.47
CA LYS A 26 -19.10 8.92 -37.66
C LYS A 26 -20.47 9.25 -37.02
N LYS A 27 -21.59 9.06 -37.73
CA LYS A 27 -22.92 9.32 -37.17
C LYS A 27 -23.26 8.33 -36.05
N ASP A 28 -22.87 7.07 -36.21
CA ASP A 28 -23.05 6.05 -35.17
C ASP A 28 -22.26 6.44 -33.93
N ILE A 29 -20.97 6.78 -34.07
CA ILE A 29 -20.13 7.26 -32.97
C ILE A 29 -20.75 8.47 -32.26
N HIS A 30 -21.14 9.49 -33.01
CA HIS A 30 -21.76 10.69 -32.44
C HIS A 30 -23.04 10.39 -31.65
N SER A 31 -23.78 9.33 -32.02
CA SER A 31 -24.99 8.89 -31.33
C SER A 31 -24.72 8.17 -30.00
N PHE A 32 -23.51 7.65 -29.79
CA PHE A 32 -23.14 6.99 -28.54
C PHE A 32 -22.89 7.98 -27.40
N PHE A 33 -22.66 9.26 -27.72
CA PHE A 33 -22.38 10.30 -26.75
C PHE A 33 -23.53 11.29 -26.60
N ASN A 34 -23.56 11.99 -25.48
CA ASN A 34 -24.38 13.18 -25.32
C ASN A 34 -23.88 14.28 -26.27
N GLN A 35 -24.81 14.96 -26.95
CA GLN A 35 -24.49 15.93 -27.99
C GLN A 35 -23.65 17.12 -27.51
N GLN A 36 -23.68 17.43 -26.21
CA GLN A 36 -22.87 18.52 -25.64
C GLN A 36 -21.37 18.37 -25.91
N ILE A 37 -20.84 17.15 -26.02
CA ILE A 37 -19.39 16.93 -26.20
C ILE A 37 -18.91 17.41 -27.58
N TRP A 38 -19.82 17.47 -28.55
CA TRP A 38 -19.54 17.92 -29.92
C TRP A 38 -19.64 19.44 -30.08
N ASP A 39 -20.12 20.16 -29.06
CA ASP A 39 -20.20 21.62 -29.09
C ASP A 39 -18.82 22.26 -28.85
N THR A 40 -18.41 23.13 -29.77
CA THR A 40 -17.07 23.75 -29.72
C THR A 40 -16.89 24.61 -28.47
N LYS A 41 -17.94 25.34 -28.05
CA LYS A 41 -17.86 26.19 -26.87
C LYS A 41 -17.68 25.35 -25.61
N PHE A 42 -18.43 24.26 -25.47
CA PHE A 42 -18.26 23.30 -24.38
C PHE A 42 -16.81 22.77 -24.32
N GLN A 43 -16.23 22.41 -25.47
CA GLN A 43 -14.84 21.94 -25.52
C GLN A 43 -13.83 23.02 -25.13
N ASP A 44 -14.04 24.26 -25.54
CA ASP A 44 -13.12 25.38 -25.25
C ASP A 44 -13.19 25.77 -23.76
N ASP A 45 -14.39 25.76 -23.17
CA ASP A 45 -14.62 25.97 -21.74
C ASP A 45 -13.98 24.82 -20.92
N LEU A 46 -14.14 23.57 -21.36
CA LEU A 46 -13.53 22.40 -20.73
C LEU A 46 -12.00 22.46 -20.80
N LYS A 47 -11.43 22.85 -21.95
CA LYS A 47 -9.99 23.04 -22.12
C LYS A 47 -9.44 24.07 -21.13
N THR A 48 -10.16 25.19 -20.96
CA THR A 48 -9.78 26.24 -20.01
C THR A 48 -9.82 25.73 -18.58
N THR A 49 -10.90 25.03 -18.21
CA THR A 49 -11.07 24.44 -16.89
C THR A 49 -9.96 23.43 -16.56
N ILE A 50 -9.57 22.59 -17.52
CA ILE A 50 -8.47 21.62 -17.34
C ILE A 50 -7.13 22.33 -17.19
N ALA A 51 -6.86 23.36 -18.00
CA ALA A 51 -5.61 24.10 -17.95
C ALA A 51 -5.40 24.82 -16.60
N GLU A 52 -6.48 25.27 -15.97
CA GLU A 52 -6.49 25.96 -14.67
C GLU A 52 -6.66 25.02 -13.47
N SER A 53 -6.95 23.73 -13.72
CA SER A 53 -7.20 22.76 -12.66
C SER A 53 -5.95 22.51 -11.78
N GLN A 54 -6.22 22.08 -10.55
CA GLN A 54 -5.23 21.76 -9.52
C GLN A 54 -5.58 20.41 -8.89
N PRO A 55 -4.61 19.65 -8.36
CA PRO A 55 -3.18 20.01 -8.19
C PRO A 55 -2.29 19.80 -9.43
N TYR A 56 -2.80 19.12 -10.44
CA TYR A 56 -2.21 18.97 -11.77
C TYR A 56 -3.35 19.03 -12.79
N ARG A 57 -3.07 18.88 -14.09
CA ARG A 57 -4.11 19.05 -15.13
C ARG A 57 -5.06 17.85 -15.16
N TRP A 58 -6.30 18.04 -14.77
CA TRP A 58 -7.35 17.03 -14.78
C TRP A 58 -8.71 17.61 -15.19
N GLY A 59 -9.60 16.74 -15.65
CA GLY A 59 -10.92 17.11 -16.16
C GLY A 59 -12.01 16.14 -15.75
N THR A 60 -13.25 16.61 -15.83
CA THR A 60 -14.44 15.77 -15.66
C THR A 60 -15.58 16.23 -16.57
N ILE A 61 -16.35 15.26 -17.09
CA ILE A 61 -17.56 15.53 -17.88
C ILE A 61 -18.70 14.74 -17.26
N LYS A 62 -19.83 15.40 -17.01
CA LYS A 62 -21.07 14.77 -16.52
C LYS A 62 -22.01 14.51 -17.70
N GLY A 63 -22.66 13.36 -17.72
CA GLY A 63 -23.52 12.94 -18.82
C GLY A 63 -22.74 12.78 -20.11
N LEU A 64 -21.63 12.03 -20.08
CA LEU A 64 -20.75 11.84 -21.23
C LEU A 64 -21.43 11.04 -22.35
N MET A 65 -21.89 9.84 -21.99
CA MET A 65 -22.46 8.87 -22.92
C MET A 65 -23.96 9.11 -23.10
N ASP A 66 -24.53 8.58 -24.19
CA ASP A 66 -25.98 8.39 -24.28
C ASP A 66 -26.47 7.57 -23.08
N ASP A 67 -27.51 8.07 -22.42
CA ASP A 67 -28.01 7.51 -21.16
C ASP A 67 -28.57 6.09 -21.37
N THR A 68 -29.24 5.86 -22.50
CA THR A 68 -29.79 4.53 -22.82
C THR A 68 -28.67 3.53 -23.03
N LEU A 69 -27.66 3.89 -23.82
CA LEU A 69 -26.48 3.06 -24.06
C LEU A 69 -25.79 2.70 -22.74
N LEU A 70 -25.49 3.69 -21.89
CA LEU A 70 -24.72 3.42 -20.67
C LEU A 70 -25.50 2.61 -19.64
N ARG A 71 -26.84 2.76 -19.57
CA ARG A 71 -27.69 1.87 -18.76
C ARG A 71 -27.63 0.43 -19.24
N GLN A 72 -27.60 0.20 -20.56
CA GLN A 72 -27.45 -1.15 -21.10
C GLN A 72 -26.05 -1.72 -20.86
N VAL A 73 -24.99 -0.93 -21.00
CA VAL A 73 -23.62 -1.32 -20.60
C VAL A 73 -23.61 -1.78 -19.15
N ARG A 74 -24.19 -0.98 -18.24
CA ARG A 74 -24.24 -1.34 -16.82
C ARG A 74 -25.00 -2.65 -16.59
N LYS A 75 -26.11 -2.86 -17.29
CA LYS A 75 -26.91 -4.09 -17.21
C LYS A 75 -26.10 -5.31 -17.68
N GLU A 76 -25.48 -5.21 -18.84
CA GLU A 76 -24.61 -6.24 -19.43
C GLU A 76 -23.45 -6.60 -18.51
N VAL A 77 -22.74 -5.60 -17.99
CA VAL A 77 -21.62 -5.81 -17.05
C VAL A 77 -22.07 -6.56 -15.80
N LEU A 78 -23.19 -6.20 -15.20
CA LEU A 78 -23.67 -6.85 -13.98
C LEU A 78 -24.28 -8.24 -14.22
N SER A 79 -24.74 -8.55 -15.43
CA SER A 79 -25.33 -9.85 -15.75
C SER A 79 -24.30 -10.86 -16.28
N GLU A 80 -23.31 -10.41 -17.03
CA GLU A 80 -22.38 -11.29 -17.75
C GLU A 80 -20.98 -11.34 -17.14
N ILE A 81 -20.54 -10.34 -16.37
CA ILE A 81 -19.17 -10.27 -15.84
C ILE A 81 -19.13 -10.72 -14.37
N ALA A 82 -18.35 -11.77 -14.12
CA ALA A 82 -18.02 -12.20 -12.76
C ALA A 82 -16.86 -11.37 -12.21
N PHE A 83 -16.99 -10.92 -10.95
CA PHE A 83 -15.94 -10.16 -10.27
C PHE A 83 -15.31 -10.98 -9.15
N THR A 84 -13.98 -10.98 -9.10
CA THR A 84 -13.18 -11.64 -8.06
C THR A 84 -12.49 -10.60 -7.21
N LYS A 85 -12.49 -10.79 -5.88
CA LYS A 85 -11.75 -9.94 -4.95
C LYS A 85 -10.24 -10.18 -5.20
N LYS A 86 -9.51 -9.11 -5.51
CA LYS A 86 -8.04 -9.06 -5.46
C LYS A 86 -7.62 -8.08 -4.38
N GLU A 87 -6.61 -8.45 -3.61
CA GLU A 87 -6.08 -7.67 -2.51
C GLU A 87 -4.56 -7.81 -2.52
N THR A 88 -3.87 -6.66 -2.56
CA THR A 88 -2.40 -6.55 -2.54
C THR A 88 -1.98 -5.76 -1.30
N ASP A 89 -0.80 -5.16 -1.27
CA ASP A 89 -0.47 -4.10 -0.32
C ASP A 89 -1.25 -2.80 -0.66
N ILE A 90 -1.26 -2.38 -1.94
CA ILE A 90 -1.72 -1.08 -2.40
C ILE A 90 -3.23 -0.98 -2.68
N TYR A 91 -3.92 -2.10 -2.92
CA TYR A 91 -5.36 -2.08 -3.18
C TYR A 91 -6.15 -3.25 -2.58
N LYS A 92 -7.47 -3.05 -2.56
CA LYS A 92 -8.48 -4.10 -2.38
C LYS A 92 -9.62 -3.76 -3.33
N VAL A 93 -9.84 -4.57 -4.37
CA VAL A 93 -10.84 -4.28 -5.41
C VAL A 93 -11.46 -5.58 -5.90
N PHE A 94 -12.71 -5.51 -6.37
CA PHE A 94 -13.31 -6.60 -7.13
C PHE A 94 -13.11 -6.28 -8.60
N GLN A 95 -12.11 -6.92 -9.20
CA GLN A 95 -11.85 -6.80 -10.62
C GLN A 95 -12.65 -7.87 -11.36
N SER A 96 -12.95 -7.62 -12.63
CA SER A 96 -13.26 -8.75 -13.52
C SER A 96 -12.10 -9.75 -13.39
N GLY A 97 -12.39 -11.01 -13.05
CA GLY A 97 -11.39 -11.97 -12.55
C GLY A 97 -10.21 -12.18 -13.51
N ASP A 98 -9.15 -12.88 -13.07
CA ASP A 98 -7.96 -13.15 -13.90
C ASP A 98 -8.35 -13.65 -15.28
N LEU A 99 -8.17 -12.68 -16.16
CA LEU A 99 -8.48 -12.68 -17.55
C LEU A 99 -7.16 -12.14 -18.13
N ALA A 100 -6.10 -12.95 -18.01
CA ALA A 100 -5.26 -13.26 -19.19
C ALA A 100 -6.14 -13.60 -20.43
N ASN A 101 -7.43 -13.83 -20.18
CA ASN A 101 -8.53 -13.79 -21.09
C ASN A 101 -9.50 -12.58 -20.99
N LEU A 102 -9.10 -11.32 -20.77
CA LEU A 102 -9.93 -10.17 -21.22
C LEU A 102 -9.46 -9.87 -22.63
N SER A 103 -8.17 -10.11 -22.88
CA SER A 103 -7.58 -10.67 -24.09
C SER A 103 -8.13 -12.05 -24.57
N GLY A 104 -9.15 -12.64 -23.95
CA GLY A 104 -9.62 -14.02 -24.22
C GLY A 104 -11.07 -14.36 -23.82
N LEU A 105 -11.87 -13.37 -23.41
CA LEU A 105 -13.07 -13.03 -24.16
C LEU A 105 -12.53 -12.92 -25.56
N ASP A 106 -12.84 -13.90 -26.40
CA ASP A 106 -12.66 -13.67 -27.81
C ASP A 106 -13.36 -12.33 -28.06
N TRP A 107 -12.59 -11.28 -28.38
CA TRP A 107 -13.18 -9.95 -28.60
C TRP A 107 -14.07 -9.98 -29.84
N ASP A 108 -13.99 -11.06 -30.64
CA ASP A 108 -14.94 -11.45 -31.67
C ASP A 108 -16.23 -12.10 -31.10
N ASP A 109 -16.24 -12.55 -29.84
CA ASP A 109 -17.38 -13.08 -29.07
C ASP A 109 -17.92 -12.11 -28.00
N LEU A 110 -17.86 -10.80 -28.25
CA LEU A 110 -18.68 -9.80 -27.54
C LEU A 110 -20.15 -9.82 -27.95
N SER A 111 -20.61 -10.91 -28.57
CA SER A 111 -22.01 -11.12 -28.95
C SER A 111 -22.98 -10.91 -27.77
N ARG A 112 -22.52 -11.24 -26.56
CA ARG A 112 -23.26 -11.09 -25.28
C ARG A 112 -23.14 -9.70 -24.64
N LEU A 113 -22.18 -8.89 -25.08
CA LEU A 113 -21.85 -7.57 -24.52
C LEU A 113 -21.90 -6.46 -25.60
N PRO A 114 -22.97 -6.37 -26.42
CA PRO A 114 -23.03 -5.49 -27.59
C PRO A 114 -22.97 -4.00 -27.22
N SER A 115 -23.48 -3.60 -26.05
CA SER A 115 -23.45 -2.20 -25.60
C SER A 115 -22.07 -1.83 -25.08
N LEU A 116 -21.40 -2.74 -24.36
CA LEU A 116 -20.01 -2.54 -23.93
C LEU A 116 -19.06 -2.41 -25.14
N TYR A 117 -19.29 -3.18 -26.21
CA TYR A 117 -18.55 -3.02 -27.46
C TYR A 117 -18.72 -1.63 -28.07
N LYS A 118 -19.96 -1.13 -28.15
CA LYS A 118 -20.26 0.23 -28.63
C LYS A 118 -19.60 1.30 -27.76
N LEU A 119 -19.60 1.12 -26.43
CA LEU A 119 -18.90 2.02 -25.51
C LEU A 119 -17.41 2.06 -25.84
N ARG A 120 -16.74 0.90 -25.95
CA ARG A 120 -15.31 0.83 -26.30
C ARG A 120 -15.03 1.51 -27.64
N ALA A 121 -15.84 1.21 -28.66
CA ALA A 121 -15.70 1.80 -29.98
C ALA A 121 -15.90 3.33 -29.97
N GLY A 122 -16.84 3.84 -29.15
CA GLY A 122 -17.02 5.27 -28.93
C GLY A 122 -15.83 5.91 -28.23
N ILE A 123 -15.36 5.34 -27.13
CA ILE A 123 -14.24 5.88 -26.33
C ILE A 123 -12.94 5.91 -27.14
N TYR A 124 -12.64 4.90 -27.95
CA TYR A 124 -11.40 4.88 -28.77
C TYR A 124 -11.58 5.42 -30.20
N SER A 125 -12.76 5.98 -30.53
CA SER A 125 -13.00 6.57 -31.84
C SER A 125 -12.06 7.75 -32.11
N GLN A 126 -11.79 8.03 -33.38
CA GLN A 126 -10.98 9.19 -33.76
C GLN A 126 -11.62 10.50 -33.27
N GLU A 127 -12.94 10.60 -33.39
CA GLU A 127 -13.72 11.77 -32.97
C GLU A 127 -13.57 12.07 -31.47
N PHE A 128 -13.67 11.06 -30.61
CA PHE A 128 -13.52 11.29 -29.17
C PHE A 128 -12.04 11.51 -28.78
N ARG A 129 -11.10 10.77 -29.38
CA ARG A 129 -9.66 10.98 -29.17
C ARG A 129 -9.23 12.40 -29.53
N ASP A 130 -9.69 12.95 -30.64
CA ASP A 130 -9.38 14.34 -31.04
C ASP A 130 -9.91 15.35 -30.01
N ILE A 131 -11.06 15.09 -29.36
CA ILE A 131 -11.57 15.93 -28.27
C ILE A 131 -10.68 15.83 -27.05
N ILE A 132 -10.34 14.62 -26.60
CA ILE A 132 -9.45 14.43 -25.44
C ILE A 132 -8.09 15.10 -25.70
N SER A 133 -7.51 14.90 -26.88
CA SER A 133 -6.29 15.59 -27.32
C SER A 133 -6.43 17.12 -27.28
N LYS A 134 -7.56 17.67 -27.77
CA LYS A 134 -7.82 19.12 -27.77
C LYS A 134 -7.94 19.69 -26.36
N VAL A 135 -8.72 19.06 -25.48
CA VAL A 135 -9.07 19.62 -24.16
C VAL A 135 -7.97 19.42 -23.13
N THR A 136 -7.16 18.36 -23.25
CA THR A 136 -6.01 18.12 -22.38
C THR A 136 -4.71 18.73 -22.90
N GLY A 137 -4.58 18.88 -24.23
CA GLY A 137 -3.33 19.25 -24.88
C GLY A 137 -2.27 18.14 -24.84
N CYS A 138 -2.64 16.87 -24.61
CA CYS A 138 -1.71 15.75 -24.47
C CYS A 138 -1.06 15.26 -25.78
N GLY A 139 -1.34 15.89 -26.91
CA GLY A 139 -0.97 15.36 -28.22
C GLY A 139 -1.90 14.24 -28.69
N LYS A 140 -1.52 13.54 -29.76
CA LYS A 140 -2.34 12.49 -30.39
C LYS A 140 -2.42 11.24 -29.51
N LEU A 141 -3.44 10.42 -29.72
CA LEU A 141 -3.75 9.24 -28.90
C LEU A 141 -3.95 8.03 -29.82
N SER A 142 -3.46 6.87 -29.39
CA SER A 142 -3.68 5.60 -30.09
C SER A 142 -5.17 5.22 -30.12
N GLY A 143 -5.66 4.83 -31.29
CA GLY A 143 -6.97 4.19 -31.48
C GLY A 143 -6.87 2.66 -31.59
N ILE A 144 -5.69 2.12 -31.89
CA ILE A 144 -5.43 0.68 -31.99
C ILE A 144 -5.18 0.07 -30.60
N LYS A 145 -4.34 0.70 -29.77
CA LYS A 145 -4.01 0.20 -28.44
C LYS A 145 -5.10 0.61 -27.45
N THR A 146 -6.13 -0.23 -27.34
CA THR A 146 -7.23 -0.05 -26.39
C THR A 146 -6.93 -0.75 -25.07
N ASP A 147 -7.12 -0.06 -23.95
CA ASP A 147 -6.85 -0.57 -22.60
C ASP A 147 -7.98 -0.14 -21.66
N MET A 148 -8.90 -1.06 -21.37
CA MET A 148 -10.06 -0.85 -20.51
C MET A 148 -10.23 -2.03 -19.57
N SER A 149 -10.48 -1.75 -18.30
CA SER A 149 -10.87 -2.73 -17.29
C SER A 149 -12.14 -2.31 -16.55
N VAL A 150 -12.90 -3.31 -16.12
CA VAL A 150 -14.14 -3.11 -15.37
C VAL A 150 -13.92 -3.54 -13.92
N ASN A 151 -14.15 -2.61 -13.00
CA ASN A 151 -13.89 -2.80 -11.58
C ASN A 151 -15.11 -2.36 -10.75
N THR A 152 -15.38 -3.08 -9.66
CA THR A 152 -16.34 -2.66 -8.65
C THR A 152 -15.67 -2.50 -7.29
N TYR A 153 -15.79 -1.32 -6.69
CA TYR A 153 -15.38 -1.09 -5.31
C TYR A 153 -16.59 -1.30 -4.40
N ARG A 154 -16.46 -2.24 -3.46
CA ARG A 154 -17.45 -2.54 -2.41
C ARG A 154 -16.95 -2.03 -1.07
N LYS A 155 -17.72 -2.20 0.01
CA LYS A 155 -17.29 -1.82 1.37
C LYS A 155 -15.88 -2.36 1.68
N GLY A 156 -14.97 -1.49 2.11
CA GLY A 156 -13.58 -1.84 2.40
C GLY A 156 -12.63 -1.76 1.20
N CYS A 157 -13.15 -1.70 -0.03
CA CYS A 157 -12.32 -1.55 -1.23
C CYS A 157 -11.71 -0.15 -1.32
N HIS A 158 -10.45 -0.09 -1.72
CA HIS A 158 -9.62 1.10 -1.82
C HIS A 158 -8.50 0.86 -2.85
N LEU A 159 -7.89 1.92 -3.34
CA LEU A 159 -6.64 1.92 -4.09
C LEU A 159 -5.84 3.11 -3.58
N LEU A 160 -4.63 2.87 -3.07
CA LEU A 160 -3.80 3.89 -2.42
C LEU A 160 -3.07 4.77 -3.45
N THR A 161 -2.26 5.71 -2.96
CA THR A 161 -1.63 6.75 -3.77
C THR A 161 -0.64 6.16 -4.79
N HIS A 162 -0.87 6.45 -6.07
CA HIS A 162 -0.03 6.07 -7.21
C HIS A 162 -0.15 7.14 -8.30
N ASP A 163 0.67 7.09 -9.36
CA ASP A 163 0.71 8.13 -10.41
C ASP A 163 0.31 7.67 -11.82
N ASP A 164 -0.01 6.38 -11.99
CA ASP A 164 -0.42 5.73 -13.24
C ASP A 164 0.66 5.66 -14.35
N VAL A 165 1.92 5.93 -14.01
CA VAL A 165 3.02 6.01 -14.97
C VAL A 165 3.55 4.61 -15.31
N ILE A 166 2.90 3.96 -16.27
CA ILE A 166 3.25 2.60 -16.73
C ILE A 166 3.28 2.56 -18.26
N GLY A 167 4.40 2.07 -18.82
CA GLY A 167 4.57 1.86 -20.26
C GLY A 167 4.22 3.08 -21.10
N SER A 168 3.32 2.89 -22.08
CA SER A 168 2.92 3.94 -23.03
C SER A 168 1.65 4.69 -22.68
N ARG A 169 1.20 4.68 -21.41
CA ARG A 169 -0.01 5.39 -20.97
C ARG A 169 0.17 6.90 -21.07
N ARG A 170 -0.81 7.60 -21.65
CA ARG A 170 -0.77 9.05 -21.91
C ARG A 170 -1.90 9.81 -21.23
N VAL A 171 -3.12 9.26 -21.21
CA VAL A 171 -4.27 9.84 -20.50
C VAL A 171 -5.01 8.73 -19.77
N SER A 172 -5.12 8.84 -18.45
CA SER A 172 -5.97 7.98 -17.64
C SER A 172 -7.41 8.48 -17.68
N PHE A 173 -8.38 7.57 -17.69
CA PHE A 173 -9.78 7.91 -17.53
C PHE A 173 -10.53 6.88 -16.68
N ILE A 174 -11.57 7.36 -16.01
CA ILE A 174 -12.48 6.56 -15.20
C ILE A 174 -13.90 7.00 -15.50
N LEU A 175 -14.67 6.15 -16.18
CA LEU A 175 -16.11 6.31 -16.38
C LEU A 175 -16.85 5.64 -15.22
N TYR A 176 -17.71 6.39 -14.54
CA TYR A 176 -18.43 5.92 -13.36
C TYR A 176 -19.83 5.40 -13.71
N LEU A 177 -20.13 4.19 -13.23
CA LEU A 177 -21.41 3.51 -13.42
C LEU A 177 -22.06 3.06 -12.07
N PRO A 178 -22.05 3.88 -10.98
CA PRO A 178 -22.85 3.57 -9.80
C PRO A 178 -24.35 3.47 -10.18
N GLU A 179 -25.20 3.05 -9.25
CA GLU A 179 -26.63 2.89 -9.52
C GLU A 179 -27.24 4.18 -10.15
N PRO A 180 -27.81 4.11 -11.37
CA PRO A 180 -28.40 5.28 -11.99
C PRO A 180 -29.62 5.74 -11.18
N ASP A 181 -30.02 7.00 -11.37
CA ASP A 181 -31.14 7.64 -10.66
C ASP A 181 -30.96 7.77 -9.13
N LYS A 182 -29.79 7.38 -8.60
CA LYS A 182 -29.40 7.61 -7.21
C LYS A 182 -28.10 8.40 -7.14
N THR A 183 -28.07 9.39 -6.27
CA THR A 183 -26.85 10.15 -5.98
C THR A 183 -25.88 9.31 -5.15
N TRP A 184 -24.66 9.14 -5.65
CA TRP A 184 -23.56 8.65 -4.83
C TRP A 184 -23.13 9.75 -3.87
N LYS A 185 -23.20 9.48 -2.57
CA LYS A 185 -22.98 10.49 -1.54
C LYS A 185 -21.53 10.50 -1.09
N GLU A 186 -21.05 11.66 -0.67
CA GLU A 186 -19.68 11.82 -0.16
C GLU A 186 -19.37 10.87 1.00
N ASN A 187 -20.31 10.66 1.92
CA ASN A 187 -20.14 9.75 3.06
C ASN A 187 -20.08 8.26 2.67
N TYR A 188 -20.36 7.90 1.42
CA TYR A 188 -20.14 6.54 0.93
C TYR A 188 -18.67 6.24 0.66
N GLY A 189 -17.80 7.26 0.61
CA GLY A 189 -16.41 7.13 0.16
C GLY A 189 -16.32 6.84 -1.33
N GLY A 190 -15.24 6.19 -1.79
CA GLY A 190 -15.05 5.88 -3.21
C GLY A 190 -14.75 7.10 -4.07
N ALA A 191 -14.38 8.24 -3.49
CA ALA A 191 -14.00 9.42 -4.25
C ALA A 191 -12.62 9.23 -4.89
N LEU A 192 -12.42 9.82 -6.07
CA LEU A 192 -11.09 10.03 -6.63
C LEU A 192 -10.45 11.21 -5.89
N ARG A 193 -9.29 11.00 -5.26
CA ARG A 193 -8.55 12.07 -4.56
C ARG A 193 -7.25 12.37 -5.30
N LEU A 194 -6.89 13.65 -5.41
CA LEU A 194 -5.70 14.09 -6.15
C LEU A 194 -4.73 14.79 -5.20
N PHE A 195 -3.45 14.48 -5.33
CA PHE A 195 -2.40 14.93 -4.42
C PHE A 195 -1.47 15.94 -5.10
N PRO A 196 -1.19 17.08 -4.48
CA PRO A 196 -0.14 17.98 -4.94
C PRO A 196 1.24 17.39 -4.68
N ALA A 197 2.22 17.77 -5.49
CA ALA A 197 3.62 17.44 -5.26
C ALA A 197 4.32 18.50 -4.39
N ILE A 198 5.23 18.08 -3.51
CA ILE A 198 6.22 18.95 -2.85
C ILE A 198 7.30 19.28 -3.88
N VAL A 199 7.88 18.23 -4.45
CA VAL A 199 8.79 18.22 -5.60
C VAL A 199 8.37 17.05 -6.51
N PRO A 200 8.79 17.00 -7.78
CA PRO A 200 8.50 15.84 -8.63
C PRO A 200 8.82 14.51 -7.94
N ASN A 201 7.94 13.52 -8.08
CA ASN A 201 7.98 12.21 -7.41
C ASN A 201 7.72 12.21 -5.89
N VAL A 202 7.47 13.37 -5.26
CA VAL A 202 7.21 13.46 -3.82
C VAL A 202 5.85 14.14 -3.59
N PRO A 203 4.74 13.37 -3.53
CA PRO A 203 3.44 13.91 -3.21
C PRO A 203 3.37 14.41 -1.77
N LYS A 204 2.60 15.48 -1.53
CA LYS A 204 2.19 15.88 -0.19
C LYS A 204 1.34 14.77 0.43
N THR A 205 1.43 14.65 1.75
CA THR A 205 0.69 13.66 2.55
C THR A 205 -0.83 13.71 2.31
N ASP A 206 -1.41 14.91 2.24
CA ASP A 206 -2.85 15.10 2.12
C ASP A 206 -3.26 15.54 0.72
N PHE A 207 -4.41 15.04 0.25
CA PHE A 207 -5.00 15.41 -1.01
C PHE A 207 -5.49 16.87 -0.99
N SER A 208 -5.55 17.53 -2.14
CA SER A 208 -6.08 18.90 -2.29
C SER A 208 -7.35 18.98 -3.14
N ALA A 209 -7.68 17.93 -3.89
CA ALA A 209 -8.92 17.83 -4.66
C ALA A 209 -9.57 16.46 -4.48
N LYS A 210 -10.91 16.44 -4.52
CA LYS A 210 -11.73 15.23 -4.36
C LYS A 210 -12.93 15.25 -5.29
N LEU A 211 -13.11 14.20 -6.10
CA LEU A 211 -14.27 14.02 -6.96
C LEU A 211 -15.16 12.87 -6.45
N VAL A 212 -16.39 13.20 -6.08
CA VAL A 212 -17.43 12.23 -5.71
C VAL A 212 -18.11 11.72 -6.98
N PRO A 213 -17.94 10.43 -7.36
CA PRO A 213 -18.34 9.93 -8.67
C PRO A 213 -19.85 9.83 -8.82
N GLN A 214 -20.41 10.18 -9.97
CA GLN A 214 -21.83 9.97 -10.30
C GLN A 214 -21.99 9.09 -11.54
N PHE A 215 -23.17 8.49 -11.71
CA PHE A 215 -23.49 7.75 -12.93
C PHE A 215 -23.30 8.64 -14.17
N ASN A 216 -22.68 8.08 -15.22
CA ASN A 216 -22.37 8.77 -16.47
C ASN A 216 -21.45 9.99 -16.33
N GLN A 217 -20.61 10.00 -15.28
CA GLN A 217 -19.53 10.95 -15.12
C GLN A 217 -18.21 10.31 -15.50
N ILE A 218 -17.38 10.99 -16.29
CA ILE A 218 -15.99 10.61 -16.52
C ILE A 218 -15.07 11.55 -15.75
N ALA A 219 -14.00 11.02 -15.18
CA ALA A 219 -12.83 11.79 -14.75
C ALA A 219 -11.63 11.35 -15.60
N PHE A 220 -10.74 12.28 -15.96
CA PHE A 220 -9.56 11.98 -16.75
C PHE A 220 -8.45 12.98 -16.49
N PHE A 221 -7.21 12.57 -16.71
CA PHE A 221 -6.03 13.42 -16.56
C PHE A 221 -4.89 12.89 -17.43
N THR A 222 -4.01 13.79 -17.85
CA THR A 222 -2.77 13.38 -18.52
C THR A 222 -1.88 12.68 -17.51
N VAL A 223 -1.28 11.56 -17.89
CA VAL A 223 -0.28 10.87 -17.08
C VAL A 223 0.98 11.73 -17.07
N GLN A 224 1.40 12.16 -15.88
CA GLN A 224 2.53 13.08 -15.69
C GLN A 224 3.51 12.46 -14.69
N PRO A 225 4.65 11.92 -15.15
CA PRO A 225 5.68 11.34 -14.28
C PRO A 225 6.00 12.22 -13.09
N GLY A 226 5.81 11.67 -11.88
CA GLY A 226 6.08 12.35 -10.62
C GLY A 226 5.11 13.46 -10.20
N LEU A 227 3.97 13.61 -10.89
CA LEU A 227 2.99 14.67 -10.58
C LEU A 227 1.56 14.14 -10.47
N SER A 228 1.13 13.21 -11.32
CA SER A 228 -0.27 12.75 -11.42
C SER A 228 -0.72 11.82 -10.28
N PHE A 229 -0.29 12.10 -9.04
CA PHE A 229 -0.59 11.30 -7.87
C PHE A 229 -2.07 11.38 -7.48
N HIS A 230 -2.71 10.22 -7.41
CA HIS A 230 -4.11 10.08 -7.04
C HIS A 230 -4.38 8.76 -6.34
N ASP A 231 -5.58 8.65 -5.78
CA ASP A 231 -6.05 7.42 -5.15
C ASP A 231 -7.57 7.26 -5.27
N VAL A 232 -8.07 6.11 -4.81
CA VAL A 232 -9.50 5.86 -4.60
C VAL A 232 -9.77 5.71 -3.11
N GLU A 233 -10.44 6.71 -2.53
CA GLU A 233 -10.90 6.70 -1.14
C GLU A 233 -11.70 5.42 -0.84
N GLU A 234 -11.48 4.82 0.32
CA GLU A 234 -12.19 3.60 0.72
C GLU A 234 -13.71 3.76 0.63
N VAL A 235 -14.39 2.80 0.01
CA VAL A 235 -15.85 2.71 0.04
C VAL A 235 -16.30 2.27 1.44
N ARG A 236 -17.09 3.11 2.11
CA ARG A 236 -17.40 3.00 3.54
C ARG A 236 -18.70 2.26 3.83
N VAL A 237 -19.56 2.11 2.83
CA VAL A 237 -20.90 1.54 2.95
C VAL A 237 -21.07 0.32 2.05
N ASP A 238 -22.07 -0.51 2.34
CA ASP A 238 -22.42 -1.69 1.53
C ASP A 238 -23.12 -1.27 0.23
N LYS A 239 -22.33 -0.74 -0.71
CA LYS A 239 -22.73 -0.32 -2.06
C LYS A 239 -21.65 -0.69 -3.06
N HIS A 240 -22.05 -0.77 -4.33
CA HIS A 240 -21.18 -1.09 -5.44
C HIS A 240 -20.87 0.18 -6.24
N ARG A 241 -19.64 0.67 -6.13
CA ARG A 241 -19.09 1.69 -7.02
C ARG A 241 -18.50 0.99 -8.24
N LEU A 242 -19.34 0.75 -9.24
CA LEU A 242 -18.90 0.20 -10.53
C LEU A 242 -18.25 1.32 -11.35
N SER A 243 -17.12 1.02 -11.98
CA SER A 243 -16.44 1.91 -12.91
C SER A 243 -15.79 1.12 -14.03
N ILE A 244 -15.64 1.78 -15.17
CA ILE A 244 -14.80 1.34 -16.27
C ILE A 244 -13.63 2.30 -16.32
N GLN A 245 -12.43 1.81 -16.02
CA GLN A 245 -11.21 2.59 -16.09
C GLN A 245 -10.42 2.17 -17.33
N GLY A 246 -9.56 3.05 -17.81
CA GLY A 246 -8.71 2.74 -18.93
C GLY A 246 -7.72 3.84 -19.23
N TRP A 247 -6.91 3.60 -20.25
CA TRP A 247 -5.89 4.52 -20.69
C TRP A 247 -5.94 4.73 -22.20
N PHE A 248 -5.68 5.96 -22.61
CA PHE A 248 -5.24 6.25 -23.96
C PHE A 248 -3.73 6.19 -24.00
N HIS A 249 -3.18 5.57 -25.04
CA HIS A 249 -1.76 5.36 -25.20
C HIS A 249 -1.13 6.34 -26.19
N ILE A 250 0.20 6.44 -26.13
CA ILE A 250 1.04 7.01 -27.19
C ILE A 250 0.68 6.30 -28.53
N PRO A 251 0.48 7.04 -29.64
CA PRO A 251 0.20 6.44 -30.95
C PRO A 251 1.22 5.37 -31.32
N GLN A 252 0.75 4.32 -32.00
CA GLN A 252 1.55 3.16 -32.41
C GLN A 252 2.04 3.32 -33.86
N PRO A 253 3.05 2.55 -34.31
CA PRO A 253 3.51 2.58 -35.69
C PRO A 253 2.36 2.48 -36.70
N GLY A 254 2.23 3.48 -37.57
CA GLY A 254 1.16 3.57 -38.59
C GLY A 254 -0.07 4.40 -38.17
N GLU A 255 -0.15 4.88 -36.93
CA GLU A 255 -1.21 5.79 -36.49
C GLU A 255 -0.85 7.26 -36.69
N ASP A 256 -1.88 8.12 -36.79
CA ASP A 256 -1.71 9.57 -36.85
C ASP A 256 -1.03 10.10 -35.58
N GLY A 257 0.06 10.86 -35.77
CA GLY A 257 0.86 11.40 -34.67
C GLY A 257 1.85 10.43 -34.03
N TYR A 258 2.13 9.28 -34.64
CA TYR A 258 3.23 8.41 -34.21
C TYR A 258 4.60 9.09 -34.41
N ILE A 259 5.42 9.07 -33.37
CA ILE A 259 6.79 9.57 -33.36
C ILE A 259 7.70 8.41 -32.92
N PRO A 260 8.61 7.91 -33.79
CA PRO A 260 9.57 6.88 -33.40
C PRO A 260 10.41 7.33 -32.20
N GLY A 261 10.54 6.49 -31.17
CA GLY A 261 11.33 6.78 -29.97
C GLY A 261 10.56 7.46 -28.82
N GLU A 262 9.34 7.94 -29.05
CA GLU A 262 8.58 8.70 -28.03
C GLU A 262 8.14 7.82 -26.85
N GLN A 263 7.77 6.57 -27.13
CA GLN A 263 7.39 5.61 -26.09
C GLN A 263 8.60 5.26 -25.23
N GLU A 264 9.72 4.93 -25.87
CA GLU A 264 10.97 4.58 -25.21
C GLU A 264 11.50 5.74 -24.36
N GLU A 265 11.40 6.99 -24.85
CA GLU A 265 11.78 8.18 -24.08
C GLU A 265 10.88 8.38 -22.86
N THR A 266 9.57 8.12 -22.99
CA THR A 266 8.62 8.23 -21.88
C THR A 266 8.90 7.17 -20.83
N GLU A 267 9.08 5.92 -21.26
CA GLU A 267 9.40 4.78 -20.40
C GLU A 267 10.73 4.96 -19.67
N ALA A 268 11.75 5.55 -20.32
CA ALA A 268 13.03 5.86 -19.71
C ALA A 268 12.93 6.86 -18.54
N ARG A 269 12.00 7.83 -18.63
CA ARG A 269 11.74 8.83 -17.56
C ARG A 269 10.89 8.30 -16.41
N SER A 270 10.28 7.12 -16.58
CA SER A 270 9.42 6.48 -15.59
C SER A 270 10.04 5.23 -14.98
N THR A 271 11.31 4.94 -15.27
CA THR A 271 11.98 3.75 -14.75
C THR A 271 11.98 3.77 -13.23
N LEU A 272 11.65 2.62 -12.62
CA LEU A 272 11.60 2.42 -11.18
C LEU A 272 12.94 2.81 -10.50
N GLN A 273 14.06 2.65 -11.21
CA GLN A 273 15.38 3.12 -10.81
C GLN A 273 15.47 4.64 -10.60
N GLN A 274 14.76 5.46 -11.38
CA GLN A 274 14.68 6.91 -11.15
C GLN A 274 13.82 7.25 -9.93
N LEU A 275 12.79 6.46 -9.62
CA LEU A 275 11.92 6.64 -8.45
C LEU A 275 12.57 6.21 -7.13
N GLN A 276 13.55 5.31 -7.19
CA GLN A 276 14.32 4.84 -6.03
C GLN A 276 15.68 5.54 -5.87
N SER A 277 15.92 6.64 -6.60
CA SER A 277 17.19 7.36 -6.53
C SER A 277 17.51 7.83 -5.11
N LYS A 278 18.80 7.95 -4.79
CA LYS A 278 19.26 8.42 -3.46
C LYS A 278 18.69 9.80 -3.13
N GLU A 279 18.51 10.65 -4.14
CA GLU A 279 17.93 11.98 -4.00
C GLU A 279 16.46 11.93 -3.55
N LEU A 280 15.67 10.98 -4.05
CA LEU A 280 14.27 10.83 -3.63
C LEU A 280 14.13 10.20 -2.25
N GLN A 281 15.04 9.30 -1.87
CA GLN A 281 15.11 8.73 -0.52
C GLN A 281 15.38 9.80 0.55
N GLU A 282 15.91 10.98 0.19
CA GLU A 282 16.03 12.12 1.10
C GLU A 282 14.67 12.66 1.57
N PHE A 283 13.58 12.38 0.86
CA PHE A 283 12.23 12.80 1.24
C PHE A 283 11.47 11.76 2.06
N ASP A 284 12.03 10.56 2.23
CA ASP A 284 11.40 9.48 2.99
C ASP A 284 11.56 9.70 4.50
N PHE A 285 10.46 9.73 5.25
CA PHE A 285 10.48 9.80 6.70
C PHE A 285 9.47 8.79 7.30
N PRO A 286 9.78 8.11 8.41
CA PRO A 286 11.06 8.13 9.12
C PRO A 286 12.21 7.57 8.25
N LYS A 287 13.43 8.03 8.51
CA LYS A 287 14.61 7.51 7.82
C LYS A 287 14.87 6.07 8.26
N PRO A 288 15.21 5.13 7.37
CA PRO A 288 15.55 3.75 7.74
C PRO A 288 17.00 3.66 8.29
N ILE A 289 17.35 4.56 9.22
CA ILE A 289 18.69 4.66 9.80
C ILE A 289 18.64 4.18 11.25
N ARG A 290 19.56 3.26 11.57
CA ARG A 290 19.82 2.77 12.92
C ARG A 290 21.03 3.50 13.51
N ASN A 291 21.02 3.75 14.81
CA ASN A 291 22.08 4.43 15.53
C ASN A 291 23.03 3.40 16.13
N ASP A 292 24.33 3.59 15.90
CA ASP A 292 25.37 2.64 16.30
C ASP A 292 25.54 2.59 17.81
N PHE A 293 25.84 1.40 18.30
CA PHE A 293 26.31 1.21 19.66
C PHE A 293 27.82 1.45 19.71
N ASP A 294 28.28 1.96 20.85
CA ASP A 294 29.70 2.04 21.11
C ASP A 294 30.29 0.64 21.39
N GLU A 295 31.62 0.52 21.29
CA GLU A 295 32.33 -0.75 21.49
C GLU A 295 32.09 -1.35 22.88
N GLN A 296 31.92 -0.50 23.90
CA GLN A 296 31.68 -0.96 25.28
C GLN A 296 30.31 -1.62 25.41
N GLN A 297 29.28 -1.06 24.76
CA GLN A 297 27.95 -1.67 24.71
C GLN A 297 28.01 -3.02 24.02
N ILE A 298 28.70 -3.12 22.87
CA ILE A 298 28.84 -4.38 22.13
C ILE A 298 29.58 -5.44 22.95
N ASP A 299 30.67 -5.06 23.63
CA ASP A 299 31.44 -5.95 24.53
C ASP A 299 30.59 -6.49 25.69
N ILE A 300 29.75 -5.64 26.30
CA ILE A 300 28.81 -6.07 27.35
C ILE A 300 27.81 -7.10 26.80
N LEU A 301 27.31 -6.90 25.58
CA LEU A 301 26.36 -7.84 24.95
C LEU A 301 27.03 -9.16 24.58
N ALA A 302 28.25 -9.12 24.03
CA ALA A 302 29.02 -10.32 23.70
C ALA A 302 29.32 -11.18 24.94
N LYS A 303 29.64 -10.54 26.08
CA LYS A 303 29.87 -11.24 27.35
C LYS A 303 28.60 -11.74 28.04
N THR A 304 27.43 -11.47 27.48
CA THR A 304 26.16 -11.96 28.04
C THR A 304 25.93 -13.40 27.62
N VAL A 305 26.41 -14.32 28.46
CA VAL A 305 26.38 -15.77 28.25
C VAL A 305 25.53 -16.50 29.31
N ASP A 306 25.40 -17.82 29.19
CA ASP A 306 24.81 -18.74 30.19
C ASP A 306 23.28 -18.67 30.41
N ASN A 307 22.50 -18.08 29.50
CA ASN A 307 21.03 -17.98 29.66
C ASN A 307 20.59 -17.31 30.98
N LYS A 308 21.43 -16.45 31.56
CA LYS A 308 21.20 -15.83 32.87
C LYS A 308 21.31 -14.32 32.82
N LEU A 309 20.25 -13.67 33.29
CA LEU A 309 20.24 -12.25 33.59
C LEU A 309 20.84 -12.03 34.98
N ASP A 310 21.63 -10.97 35.16
CA ASP A 310 22.08 -10.59 36.50
C ASP A 310 20.91 -10.07 37.34
N ALA A 311 21.10 -9.95 38.66
CA ALA A 311 20.02 -9.57 39.57
C ALA A 311 19.45 -8.17 39.29
N LYS A 312 20.27 -7.23 38.77
CA LYS A 312 19.85 -5.86 38.48
C LYS A 312 19.13 -5.78 37.13
N ASP A 313 19.60 -6.53 36.14
CA ASP A 313 18.90 -6.69 34.87
C ASP A 313 17.53 -7.31 35.11
N TRP A 314 17.45 -8.35 35.93
CA TRP A 314 16.18 -8.99 36.30
C TRP A 314 15.24 -8.00 37.01
N GLU A 315 15.73 -7.25 38.00
CA GLU A 315 14.94 -6.24 38.73
C GLU A 315 14.34 -5.23 37.75
N TYR A 316 15.18 -4.65 36.88
CA TYR A 316 14.75 -3.69 35.87
C TYR A 316 13.78 -4.29 34.84
N LEU A 317 14.07 -5.47 34.30
CA LEU A 317 13.21 -6.13 33.30
C LEU A 317 11.86 -6.52 33.88
N SER A 318 11.80 -6.96 35.15
CA SER A 318 10.57 -7.33 35.84
C SER A 318 9.61 -6.17 36.07
N GLU A 319 10.06 -4.92 35.89
CA GLU A 319 9.17 -3.77 35.85
C GLU A 319 8.24 -3.78 34.63
N PHE A 320 8.65 -4.41 33.53
CA PHE A 320 7.95 -4.38 32.24
C PHE A 320 7.59 -5.77 31.73
N ILE A 321 8.54 -6.70 31.66
CA ILE A 321 8.38 -8.04 31.11
C ILE A 321 7.67 -8.96 32.09
N ASN A 322 6.79 -9.81 31.58
CA ASN A 322 6.18 -10.90 32.31
C ASN A 322 7.29 -11.82 32.89
N PRO A 323 7.35 -12.02 34.23
CA PRO A 323 8.43 -12.77 34.87
C PRO A 323 8.63 -14.19 34.33
N LEU A 324 7.63 -14.78 33.66
CA LEU A 324 7.80 -16.05 32.96
C LEU A 324 8.91 -15.98 31.90
N TYR A 325 8.99 -14.90 31.12
CA TYR A 325 10.00 -14.75 30.06
C TYR A 325 11.38 -14.31 30.56
N LEU A 326 11.56 -14.23 31.88
CA LEU A 326 12.85 -13.94 32.53
C LEU A 326 13.48 -15.18 33.18
N LYS A 327 12.77 -16.30 33.20
CA LYS A 327 13.27 -17.55 33.78
C LYS A 327 14.20 -18.26 32.80
N PRO A 328 15.35 -18.82 33.26
CA PRO A 328 16.31 -19.49 32.38
C PRO A 328 15.68 -20.57 31.49
N GLU A 329 14.84 -21.44 32.05
CA GLU A 329 14.15 -22.53 31.32
C GLU A 329 13.31 -22.01 30.14
N ASN A 330 12.59 -20.90 30.35
CA ASN A 330 11.75 -20.30 29.32
C ASN A 330 12.58 -19.53 28.30
N LEU A 331 13.67 -18.87 28.71
CA LEU A 331 14.60 -18.22 27.80
C LEU A 331 15.26 -19.23 26.85
N GLU A 332 15.69 -20.38 27.38
CA GLU A 332 16.23 -21.47 26.57
C GLU A 332 15.20 -22.00 25.56
N GLN A 333 13.94 -22.15 25.97
CA GLN A 333 12.87 -22.55 25.05
C GLN A 333 12.62 -21.50 23.96
N LEU A 334 12.54 -20.22 24.32
CA LEU A 334 12.37 -19.13 23.35
C LEU A 334 13.54 -19.09 22.35
N ASN A 335 14.76 -19.24 22.87
CA ASN A 335 15.98 -19.28 22.07
C ASN A 335 15.93 -20.42 21.05
N LYS A 336 15.64 -21.64 21.52
CA LYS A 336 15.53 -22.81 20.65
C LYS A 336 14.52 -22.59 19.52
N THR A 337 13.32 -22.09 19.84
CA THR A 337 12.30 -21.82 18.82
C THR A 337 12.75 -20.73 17.83
N PHE A 338 13.40 -19.67 18.31
CA PHE A 338 13.90 -18.62 17.42
C PHE A 338 15.03 -19.11 16.51
N VAL A 339 15.95 -19.93 17.02
CA VAL A 339 17.04 -20.51 16.21
C VAL A 339 16.49 -21.47 15.15
N GLU A 340 15.45 -22.24 15.46
CA GLU A 340 14.82 -23.18 14.51
C GLU A 340 14.02 -22.44 13.41
N GLU A 341 13.28 -21.39 13.77
CA GLU A 341 12.28 -20.78 12.88
C GLU A 341 12.69 -19.40 12.32
N SER A 342 13.74 -18.76 12.87
CA SER A 342 14.12 -17.35 12.61
C SER A 342 13.01 -16.31 12.87
N VAL A 343 11.88 -16.75 13.45
CA VAL A 343 10.75 -15.94 13.86
C VAL A 343 10.14 -16.53 15.12
N ILE A 344 9.74 -15.68 16.06
CA ILE A 344 8.99 -16.10 17.24
C ILE A 344 7.97 -15.05 17.65
N GLU A 345 6.81 -15.50 18.12
CA GLU A 345 5.80 -14.64 18.72
C GLU A 345 5.65 -14.95 20.22
N ILE A 346 5.84 -13.92 21.03
CA ILE A 346 5.79 -13.98 22.48
C ILE A 346 4.55 -13.23 22.96
N ASN A 347 3.51 -13.99 23.29
CA ASN A 347 2.25 -13.45 23.79
C ASN A 347 2.34 -13.06 25.26
N GLU A 348 1.55 -12.07 25.69
CA GLU A 348 1.57 -11.55 27.06
C GLU A 348 2.97 -11.15 27.56
N ILE A 349 3.79 -10.57 26.67
CA ILE A 349 5.18 -10.19 26.93
C ILE A 349 5.31 -9.16 28.05
N LEU A 350 4.45 -8.14 28.08
CA LEU A 350 4.40 -7.20 29.19
C LEU A 350 3.67 -7.84 30.36
N LYS A 351 4.19 -7.62 31.57
CA LYS A 351 3.57 -8.09 32.80
C LYS A 351 2.13 -7.57 32.89
N LYS A 352 1.24 -8.44 33.37
CA LYS A 352 -0.21 -8.24 33.33
C LYS A 352 -0.66 -6.88 33.87
N GLU A 353 -0.14 -6.46 35.02
CA GLU A 353 -0.51 -5.17 35.64
C GLU A 353 -0.14 -3.97 34.77
N TYR A 354 1.05 -4.00 34.15
CA TYR A 354 1.51 -2.94 33.25
C TYR A 354 0.65 -2.92 31.98
N ALA A 355 0.43 -4.09 31.37
CA ALA A 355 -0.39 -4.23 30.18
C ALA A 355 -1.83 -3.77 30.42
N ASP A 356 -2.49 -4.21 31.50
CA ASP A 356 -3.87 -3.85 31.80
C ASP A 356 -4.04 -2.34 32.03
N ASN A 357 -3.10 -1.71 32.73
CA ASN A 357 -3.08 -0.27 32.93
C ASN A 357 -2.90 0.47 31.59
N LEU A 358 -1.90 0.09 30.80
CA LEU A 358 -1.66 0.70 29.48
C LEU A 358 -2.87 0.55 28.55
N ARG A 359 -3.48 -0.64 28.50
CA ARG A 359 -4.67 -0.91 27.70
C ARG A 359 -5.82 0.01 28.05
N THR A 360 -6.06 0.19 29.34
CA THR A 360 -7.17 1.01 29.84
C THR A 360 -7.00 2.44 29.36
N VAL A 361 -5.83 3.04 29.59
CA VAL A 361 -5.54 4.42 29.18
C VAL A 361 -5.58 4.58 27.66
N MET A 362 -4.99 3.65 26.89
CA MET A 362 -5.02 3.70 25.42
C MET A 362 -6.44 3.57 24.86
N ARG A 363 -7.26 2.67 25.42
CA ARG A 363 -8.66 2.50 24.98
C ARG A 363 -9.47 3.74 25.29
N ASP A 364 -9.31 4.31 26.48
CA ASP A 364 -10.03 5.51 26.88
C ASP A 364 -9.59 6.72 26.04
N TYR A 365 -8.32 6.80 25.67
CA TYR A 365 -7.81 7.79 24.73
C TYR A 365 -8.42 7.65 23.33
N GLU A 366 -8.47 6.44 22.76
CA GLU A 366 -9.07 6.17 21.45
C GLU A 366 -10.56 6.51 21.38
N ILE A 367 -11.29 6.31 22.48
CA ILE A 367 -12.73 6.62 22.56
C ILE A 367 -12.96 8.13 22.67
N ASN A 368 -12.15 8.82 23.48
CA ASN A 368 -12.42 10.20 23.89
C ASN A 368 -11.61 11.25 23.10
N THR A 369 -10.57 10.85 22.36
CA THR A 369 -9.70 11.75 21.62
C THR A 369 -9.72 11.42 20.13
N PRO A 370 -10.29 12.30 19.29
CA PRO A 370 -10.25 12.13 17.84
C PRO A 370 -8.81 12.04 17.33
N ALA A 371 -8.52 11.05 16.49
CA ALA A 371 -7.25 10.98 15.80
C ALA A 371 -7.12 12.13 14.79
N PRO A 372 -5.95 12.80 14.68
CA PRO A 372 -5.73 13.85 13.69
C PRO A 372 -5.93 13.28 12.30
N GLN A 373 -6.66 13.98 11.45
CA GLN A 373 -6.99 13.54 10.10
C GLN A 373 -6.06 14.15 9.05
N LEU A 374 -5.56 15.36 9.29
CA LEU A 374 -4.63 16.07 8.41
C LEU A 374 -3.23 16.09 9.01
N ALA A 375 -2.19 16.17 8.17
CA ALA A 375 -0.81 16.28 8.61
C ALA A 375 -0.57 17.53 9.47
N SER A 376 -1.29 18.63 9.18
CA SER A 376 -1.23 19.89 9.96
C SER A 376 -1.84 19.80 11.36
N GLU A 377 -2.65 18.77 11.64
CA GLU A 377 -3.26 18.54 12.95
C GLU A 377 -2.36 17.70 13.86
N VAL A 378 -1.32 17.08 13.31
CA VAL A 378 -0.38 16.24 14.05
C VAL A 378 0.55 17.12 14.87
N LYS A 379 0.65 16.81 16.15
CA LYS A 379 1.45 17.55 17.13
C LYS A 379 2.56 16.64 17.66
N HIS A 380 3.69 17.26 18.02
CA HIS A 380 4.74 16.62 18.79
C HIS A 380 4.12 15.95 20.05
N PRO A 381 4.52 14.71 20.40
CA PRO A 381 5.70 13.96 19.91
C PRO A 381 5.51 13.22 18.58
N TRP A 382 4.30 13.23 18.03
CA TRP A 382 3.99 12.53 16.78
C TRP A 382 4.47 13.27 15.53
N LYS A 383 4.84 12.48 14.53
CA LYS A 383 5.17 12.87 13.16
C LYS A 383 4.35 12.04 12.18
N VAL A 384 4.32 12.44 10.91
CA VAL A 384 3.66 11.67 9.84
C VAL A 384 4.70 11.08 8.92
N ALA A 385 4.61 9.77 8.69
CA ALA A 385 5.44 9.09 7.71
C ALA A 385 5.06 9.51 6.29
N VAL A 386 6.07 9.69 5.44
CA VAL A 386 5.98 10.21 4.07
C VAL A 386 7.01 9.51 3.17
N PRO A 387 6.81 9.54 1.84
CA PRO A 387 5.66 10.05 1.10
C PRO A 387 4.49 9.03 1.00
N PRO A 388 3.24 9.49 0.75
CA PRO A 388 2.06 8.63 0.75
C PRO A 388 1.99 7.60 -0.39
N HIS A 389 2.83 7.67 -1.42
CA HIS A 389 2.94 6.59 -2.41
C HIS A 389 3.86 5.45 -1.95
N LYS A 390 4.43 5.52 -0.74
CA LYS A 390 5.23 4.47 -0.09
C LYS A 390 4.64 4.07 1.26
N GLN A 391 4.29 5.07 2.07
CA GLN A 391 3.86 4.88 3.45
C GLN A 391 3.09 6.09 3.98
N ARG A 392 2.20 5.83 4.95
CA ARG A 392 1.55 6.87 5.75
C ARG A 392 1.20 6.27 7.11
N PHE A 393 1.74 6.80 8.20
CA PHE A 393 1.37 6.44 9.57
C PHE A 393 1.85 7.53 10.53
N LEU A 394 1.32 7.56 11.74
CA LEU A 394 1.87 8.41 12.79
C LEU A 394 3.00 7.70 13.50
N TYR A 395 4.08 8.40 13.81
CA TYR A 395 5.18 7.82 14.58
C TYR A 395 5.83 8.78 15.59
N ILE A 396 6.41 8.20 16.64
CA ILE A 396 7.34 8.86 17.56
C ILE A 396 8.70 8.17 17.40
N ASP A 397 9.73 8.94 17.06
CA ASP A 397 11.11 8.49 16.86
C ASP A 397 12.09 9.01 17.91
N GLY A 398 11.61 9.72 18.93
CA GLY A 398 12.45 10.30 19.97
C GLY A 398 13.14 11.62 19.59
N LYS A 399 12.84 12.22 18.43
CA LYS A 399 13.52 13.43 17.92
C LYS A 399 12.59 14.64 17.77
N SER A 400 13.15 15.82 17.56
CA SER A 400 12.41 17.06 17.27
C SER A 400 11.51 16.96 16.02
N PRO A 401 10.42 17.75 15.92
CA PRO A 401 9.56 17.81 14.74
C PRO A 401 10.29 18.17 13.44
N ILE A 402 9.74 17.73 12.31
CA ILE A 402 10.25 18.04 10.97
C ILE A 402 9.16 18.74 10.18
N GLU A 403 9.49 19.83 9.51
CA GLU A 403 8.56 20.50 8.60
C GLU A 403 8.56 19.77 7.24
N LEU A 404 7.39 19.30 6.82
CA LEU A 404 7.21 18.53 5.57
C LEU A 404 7.11 19.45 4.33
N THR A 405 8.09 20.33 4.19
CA THR A 405 8.33 21.18 3.01
C THR A 405 9.71 20.88 2.45
N GLU A 406 10.00 21.24 1.20
CA GLU A 406 11.34 21.05 0.61
C GLU A 406 12.43 21.70 1.47
N ALA A 407 12.19 22.94 1.94
CA ALA A 407 13.11 23.65 2.81
C ALA A 407 13.26 22.96 4.19
N GLY A 408 12.16 22.50 4.78
CA GLY A 408 12.17 21.80 6.07
C GLY A 408 12.89 20.44 6.01
N ILE A 409 12.71 19.70 4.92
CA ILE A 409 13.40 18.43 4.67
C ILE A 409 14.89 18.67 4.43
N ASN A 410 15.26 19.68 3.64
CA ASN A 410 16.66 20.05 3.44
C ASN A 410 17.31 20.51 4.75
N LEU A 411 16.57 21.24 5.59
CA LEU A 411 17.01 21.60 6.94
C LEU A 411 17.26 20.35 7.78
N ALA A 412 16.34 19.39 7.82
CA ALA A 412 16.50 18.17 8.60
C ALA A 412 17.69 17.30 8.12
N ASN A 413 17.89 17.20 6.81
CA ASN A 413 18.88 16.29 6.24
C ASN A 413 20.30 16.87 6.15
N ARG A 414 20.45 18.18 5.84
CA ARG A 414 21.73 18.73 5.38
C ARG A 414 22.23 19.95 6.15
N ILE A 415 21.34 20.71 6.80
CA ILE A 415 21.70 22.04 7.37
C ILE A 415 21.57 22.07 8.90
N GLY A 416 20.50 21.47 9.42
CA GLY A 416 20.11 21.51 10.82
C GLY A 416 20.87 20.54 11.71
N PRO A 417 20.68 20.63 13.03
CA PRO A 417 21.32 19.74 13.99
C PRO A 417 20.88 18.30 13.79
N GLN A 418 21.84 17.38 13.87
CA GLN A 418 21.58 15.93 13.77
C GLN A 418 21.35 15.37 15.17
N GLU A 419 20.08 15.11 15.50
CA GLU A 419 19.66 14.62 16.81
C GLU A 419 19.59 13.09 16.87
N LEU A 420 20.00 12.53 18.01
CA LEU A 420 19.74 11.14 18.36
C LEU A 420 18.41 11.01 19.12
N PRO A 421 17.68 9.88 19.00
CA PRO A 421 16.46 9.63 19.76
C PRO A 421 16.65 9.73 21.28
N ASN A 422 15.81 10.49 21.97
CA ASN A 422 15.79 10.57 23.44
C ASN A 422 14.38 10.34 24.02
N PHE A 423 13.96 9.08 24.07
CA PHE A 423 12.66 8.69 24.63
C PHE A 423 12.51 8.94 26.13
N LYS A 424 13.62 8.92 26.89
CA LYS A 424 13.58 9.19 28.33
C LYS A 424 13.19 10.64 28.61
N LEU A 425 13.85 11.58 27.94
CA LEU A 425 13.52 13.00 28.07
C LEU A 425 12.07 13.26 27.64
N LEU A 426 11.65 12.69 26.50
CA LEU A 426 10.26 12.81 26.06
C LEU A 426 9.27 12.30 27.10
N ALA A 427 9.50 11.11 27.67
CA ALA A 427 8.62 10.56 28.69
C ALA A 427 8.51 11.43 29.96
N GLU A 428 9.58 12.14 30.32
CA GLU A 428 9.62 13.06 31.46
C GLU A 428 8.92 14.39 31.17
N THR A 429 8.90 14.84 29.91
CA THR A 429 8.29 16.12 29.51
C THR A 429 6.86 16.00 28.98
N GLU A 430 6.44 14.81 28.57
CA GLU A 430 5.15 14.61 27.91
C GLU A 430 3.98 14.70 28.89
N THR A 431 2.90 15.34 28.45
CA THR A 431 1.72 15.58 29.31
C THR A 431 0.58 14.62 29.05
N ASN A 432 0.54 14.02 27.86
CA ASN A 432 -0.42 12.98 27.53
C ASN A 432 0.00 11.65 28.16
N GLU A 433 -0.88 11.03 28.94
CA GLU A 433 -0.56 9.80 29.67
C GLU A 433 -0.24 8.61 28.73
N VAL A 434 -0.92 8.50 27.58
CA VAL A 434 -0.63 7.44 26.59
C VAL A 434 0.77 7.65 26.01
N ASP A 435 1.06 8.87 25.56
CA ASP A 435 2.34 9.20 24.94
C ASP A 435 3.49 9.03 25.95
N GLN A 436 3.29 9.42 27.22
CA GLN A 436 4.25 9.17 28.31
C GLN A 436 4.52 7.67 28.53
N LYS A 437 3.49 6.82 28.58
CA LYS A 437 3.68 5.37 28.78
C LYS A 437 4.34 4.70 27.57
N LEU A 438 3.98 5.12 26.35
CA LEU A 438 4.58 4.60 25.13
C LEU A 438 6.05 5.04 24.99
N THR A 439 6.37 6.29 25.29
CA THR A 439 7.77 6.77 25.30
C THR A 439 8.58 6.12 26.42
N LYS A 440 7.99 5.82 27.59
CA LYS A 440 8.63 4.99 28.62
C LYS A 440 8.95 3.58 28.10
N LEU A 441 8.05 2.95 27.35
CA LEU A 441 8.34 1.68 26.67
C LEU A 441 9.44 1.84 25.61
N GLY A 442 9.44 2.92 24.84
CA GLY A 442 10.53 3.22 23.90
C GLY A 442 11.89 3.33 24.60
N SER A 443 11.94 3.98 25.78
CA SER A 443 13.15 4.02 26.61
C SER A 443 13.55 2.65 27.15
N PHE A 444 12.58 1.82 27.54
CA PHE A 444 12.82 0.45 28.00
C PHE A 444 13.44 -0.42 26.90
N LEU A 445 12.91 -0.37 25.68
CA LEU A 445 13.42 -1.14 24.54
C LEU A 445 14.82 -0.69 24.08
N LYS A 446 15.26 0.53 24.44
CA LYS A 446 16.65 1.00 24.25
C LYS A 446 17.62 0.55 25.34
N SER A 447 17.14 0.00 26.46
CA SER A 447 17.98 -0.31 27.62
C SER A 447 18.97 -1.45 27.36
N MET A 448 20.11 -1.45 28.06
CA MET A 448 21.06 -2.57 28.00
C MET A 448 20.44 -3.87 28.49
N ALA A 449 19.61 -3.83 29.55
CA ALA A 449 18.96 -5.01 30.09
C ALA A 449 18.03 -5.68 29.05
N PHE A 450 17.27 -4.89 28.28
CA PHE A 450 16.44 -5.45 27.19
C PHE A 450 17.30 -6.04 26.07
N LYS A 451 18.40 -5.39 25.69
CA LYS A 451 19.33 -5.91 24.67
C LYS A 451 20.01 -7.21 25.10
N LYS A 452 20.38 -7.33 26.39
CA LYS A 452 20.86 -8.59 26.97
C LYS A 452 19.80 -9.68 26.91
N TRP A 453 18.56 -9.38 27.29
CA TRP A 453 17.44 -10.31 27.14
C TRP A 453 17.24 -10.72 25.68
N LEU A 454 17.34 -9.79 24.74
CA LEU A 454 17.24 -10.06 23.30
C LEU A 454 18.36 -10.99 22.83
N LYS A 455 19.62 -10.74 23.23
CA LYS A 455 20.76 -11.63 22.97
C LYS A 455 20.49 -13.05 23.48
N LEU A 456 19.92 -13.21 24.68
CA LEU A 456 19.57 -14.53 25.21
C LEU A 456 18.45 -15.21 24.40
N VAL A 457 17.49 -14.45 23.88
CA VAL A 457 16.38 -15.00 23.08
C VAL A 457 16.79 -15.32 21.64
N THR A 458 17.79 -14.64 21.07
CA THR A 458 18.12 -14.77 19.64
C THR A 458 19.49 -15.35 19.35
N SER A 459 20.36 -15.43 20.35
CA SER A 459 21.80 -15.68 20.21
C SER A 459 22.56 -14.63 19.38
N LEU A 460 21.93 -13.50 19.03
CA LEU A 460 22.53 -12.46 18.19
C LEU A 460 23.00 -11.26 19.03
N ILE A 461 24.19 -10.75 18.74
CA ILE A 461 24.67 -9.49 19.33
C ILE A 461 24.15 -8.33 18.47
N THR A 462 23.29 -7.49 19.02
CA THR A 462 22.84 -6.26 18.35
C THR A 462 23.92 -5.18 18.35
N THR A 463 24.13 -4.50 17.23
CA THR A 463 25.19 -3.47 17.05
C THR A 463 24.65 -2.06 16.78
N SER A 464 23.35 -1.92 16.54
CA SER A 464 22.68 -0.62 16.36
C SER A 464 21.20 -0.72 16.75
N ASP A 465 20.52 0.41 16.95
CA ASP A 465 19.06 0.41 17.10
C ASP A 465 18.33 1.49 16.29
N GLN A 466 17.12 1.13 15.87
CA GLN A 466 16.06 2.07 15.54
C GLN A 466 14.79 1.62 16.27
N ILE A 467 14.09 2.57 16.90
CA ILE A 467 12.84 2.30 17.59
C ILE A 467 11.81 3.35 17.16
N LEU A 468 10.63 2.89 16.78
CA LEU A 468 9.51 3.71 16.34
C LEU A 468 8.24 3.27 17.05
N ILE A 469 7.61 4.17 17.81
CA ILE A 469 6.25 3.95 18.31
C ILE A 469 5.32 4.39 17.18
N ARG A 470 4.43 3.52 16.70
CA ARG A 470 3.60 3.77 15.53
C ARG A 470 2.11 3.67 15.85
N ARG A 471 1.33 4.53 15.21
CA ARG A 471 -0.14 4.49 15.21
C ARG A 471 -0.62 4.56 13.76
N PHE A 472 -1.42 3.58 13.37
CA PHE A 472 -2.06 3.51 12.06
C PHE A 472 -3.55 3.81 12.20
N ARG A 473 -3.95 5.00 11.75
CA ARG A 473 -5.31 5.52 11.80
C ARG A 473 -6.23 4.81 10.80
N PRO A 474 -7.45 4.41 11.24
CA PRO A 474 -8.48 3.92 10.34
C PRO A 474 -8.75 4.90 9.20
N GLY A 475 -8.77 4.39 7.98
CA GLY A 475 -9.07 5.16 6.78
C GLY A 475 -7.86 5.85 6.15
N GLN A 476 -6.67 5.78 6.77
CA GLN A 476 -5.52 6.57 6.35
C GLN A 476 -4.22 5.79 6.16
N ASP A 477 -3.87 4.96 7.14
CA ASP A 477 -2.46 4.63 7.34
C ASP A 477 -2.13 3.19 6.92
N PHE A 478 -0.93 3.02 6.36
CA PHE A 478 -0.36 1.81 5.75
C PHE A 478 1.15 1.94 5.57
N ILE A 479 1.80 0.82 5.25
CA ILE A 479 3.14 0.75 4.65
C ILE A 479 3.00 -0.17 3.44
N LEU A 480 3.55 0.18 2.27
CA LEU A 480 3.57 -0.69 1.09
C LEU A 480 4.70 -1.74 1.19
N ALA A 481 4.65 -2.75 0.33
CA ALA A 481 5.71 -3.75 0.21
C ALA A 481 7.04 -3.06 -0.11
N THR A 482 8.00 -3.27 0.79
CA THR A 482 9.36 -2.76 0.66
C THR A 482 10.32 -3.88 0.99
N THR A 483 11.46 -3.97 0.31
CA THR A 483 12.62 -4.75 0.74
C THR A 483 13.42 -3.94 1.77
N THR A 484 14.43 -4.56 2.37
CA THR A 484 15.48 -3.78 3.05
C THR A 484 16.53 -3.33 2.03
N GLY A 485 17.55 -2.56 2.44
CA GLY A 485 18.70 -2.32 1.56
C GLY A 485 19.45 -3.62 1.26
N ASN A 486 20.02 -3.76 0.07
CA ASN A 486 20.76 -4.97 -0.35
C ASN A 486 22.02 -5.24 0.50
N GLN A 487 22.64 -4.16 1.01
CA GLN A 487 23.80 -4.21 1.89
C GLN A 487 23.40 -3.64 3.26
N LEU A 488 23.02 -4.52 4.16
CA LEU A 488 22.68 -4.23 5.55
C LEU A 488 23.88 -4.25 6.47
N ALA A 489 24.79 -5.21 6.24
CA ALA A 489 26.04 -5.32 6.96
C ALA A 489 26.92 -4.10 6.66
N ARG A 490 27.39 -3.42 7.71
CA ARG A 490 28.16 -2.17 7.58
C ARG A 490 29.67 -2.40 7.71
N ASN A 491 30.07 -3.58 8.14
CA ASN A 491 31.44 -4.06 8.27
C ASN A 491 31.44 -5.60 8.16
N ASP A 492 32.62 -6.20 8.15
CA ASP A 492 32.80 -7.64 7.94
C ASP A 492 32.35 -8.51 9.13
N GLN A 493 32.03 -7.91 10.27
CA GLN A 493 31.54 -8.61 11.45
C GLN A 493 30.01 -8.67 11.51
N GLU A 494 29.30 -7.82 10.75
CA GLU A 494 27.85 -7.79 10.77
C GLU A 494 27.26 -8.74 9.75
N GLU A 495 26.18 -9.41 10.13
CA GLU A 495 25.39 -10.21 9.22
C GLU A 495 24.60 -9.33 8.26
N ASN A 496 24.42 -9.80 7.02
CA ASN A 496 23.64 -9.07 6.01
C ASN A 496 22.12 -9.27 6.20
N VAL A 497 21.64 -9.13 7.43
CA VAL A 497 20.24 -9.29 7.85
C VAL A 497 19.88 -8.24 8.89
N LEU A 498 18.59 -8.02 9.12
CA LEU A 498 18.09 -7.25 10.26
C LEU A 498 17.37 -8.16 11.24
N LEU A 499 17.68 -7.99 12.52
CA LEU A 499 16.76 -8.41 13.57
C LEU A 499 15.68 -7.35 13.69
N GLU A 500 14.43 -7.73 13.55
CA GLU A 500 13.28 -6.84 13.70
C GLU A 500 12.38 -7.30 14.85
N ALA A 501 11.78 -6.33 15.55
CA ALA A 501 10.74 -6.58 16.52
C ALA A 501 9.50 -5.73 16.28
N THR A 502 8.33 -6.32 16.56
CA THR A 502 7.04 -5.62 16.55
C THR A 502 6.31 -5.93 17.86
N LEU A 503 6.29 -4.97 18.79
CA LEU A 503 5.49 -5.03 20.01
C LEU A 503 4.07 -4.52 19.71
N ASN A 504 3.13 -5.45 19.55
CA ASN A 504 1.74 -5.18 19.25
C ASN A 504 0.98 -4.69 20.49
N LEU A 505 0.42 -3.48 20.42
CA LEU A 505 -0.27 -2.79 21.52
C LEU A 505 -1.66 -2.29 21.08
N THR A 506 -2.34 -3.02 20.21
CA THR A 506 -3.64 -2.58 19.66
C THR A 506 -4.77 -2.87 20.67
N PRO A 507 -5.36 -1.87 21.37
CA PRO A 507 -6.25 -2.14 22.51
C PRO A 507 -7.54 -2.86 22.12
N THR A 508 -8.00 -2.62 20.89
CA THR A 508 -9.19 -3.26 20.30
C THR A 508 -8.94 -4.71 19.92
N ALA A 509 -7.69 -5.14 19.73
CA ALA A 509 -7.32 -6.51 19.39
C ALA A 509 -7.35 -7.48 20.57
N ALA A 510 -7.46 -6.97 21.81
CA ALA A 510 -7.74 -7.82 22.96
C ALA A 510 -9.12 -8.50 22.90
N ASN A 511 -10.01 -8.06 22.00
CA ASN A 511 -11.10 -8.90 21.51
C ASN A 511 -10.71 -9.42 20.11
N PRO A 512 -10.34 -10.70 19.98
CA PRO A 512 -9.78 -11.22 18.74
C PRO A 512 -10.71 -11.05 17.52
N LYS A 513 -12.03 -11.12 17.74
CA LYS A 513 -13.07 -10.92 16.70
C LYS A 513 -13.00 -9.59 15.96
N ASN A 514 -12.28 -8.60 16.50
CA ASN A 514 -12.15 -7.29 15.87
C ASN A 514 -11.15 -7.28 14.70
N TRP A 515 -10.19 -8.21 14.66
CA TRP A 515 -9.09 -8.20 13.67
C TRP A 515 -8.80 -9.57 13.03
N GLU A 516 -9.17 -10.68 13.67
CA GLU A 516 -8.88 -12.05 13.20
C GLU A 516 -9.33 -12.32 11.75
N SER A 517 -10.37 -11.65 11.25
CA SER A 517 -10.83 -11.83 9.86
C SER A 517 -9.88 -11.27 8.80
N GLY A 518 -8.92 -10.41 9.16
CA GLY A 518 -8.08 -9.67 8.21
C GLY A 518 -8.81 -8.59 7.39
N GLU A 519 -10.14 -8.58 7.35
CA GLU A 519 -10.95 -7.69 6.50
C GLU A 519 -10.78 -6.19 6.77
N PHE A 520 -10.33 -5.81 7.97
CA PHE A 520 -10.04 -4.43 8.35
C PHE A 520 -8.59 -4.00 8.09
N GLY A 521 -7.76 -4.90 7.53
CA GLY A 521 -6.34 -4.67 7.32
C GLY A 521 -5.55 -4.52 8.62
N GLY A 522 -4.47 -3.74 8.58
CA GLY A 522 -3.56 -3.56 9.71
C GLY A 522 -2.67 -4.77 10.02
N TYR A 523 -2.81 -5.89 9.33
CA TYR A 523 -1.89 -7.02 9.51
C TYR A 523 -0.50 -6.69 8.98
N GLU A 524 0.50 -7.26 9.65
CA GLU A 524 1.88 -7.32 9.20
C GLU A 524 2.04 -8.55 8.31
N LEU A 525 2.74 -8.40 7.18
CA LEU A 525 2.93 -9.47 6.22
C LEU A 525 4.36 -9.42 5.70
N CYS A 526 5.01 -10.59 5.67
CA CYS A 526 6.29 -10.81 5.01
C CYS A 526 6.11 -11.86 3.91
N MET A 527 6.72 -11.61 2.76
CA MET A 527 6.67 -12.51 1.60
C MET A 527 8.02 -12.54 0.90
N ALA A 528 8.32 -13.67 0.25
CA ALA A 528 9.48 -13.78 -0.60
C ALA A 528 9.30 -12.89 -1.84
N ASP A 529 10.37 -12.21 -2.27
CA ASP A 529 10.39 -11.57 -3.58
C ASP A 529 10.35 -12.66 -4.66
N LYS A 530 9.35 -12.64 -5.53
CA LYS A 530 9.24 -13.60 -6.63
C LYS A 530 10.14 -13.12 -7.78
N ASP A 531 10.88 -14.04 -8.40
CA ASP A 531 11.69 -13.74 -9.58
C ASP A 531 10.85 -13.01 -10.65
N GLU A 532 11.42 -11.97 -11.28
CA GLU A 532 10.79 -11.06 -12.26
C GLU A 532 10.19 -11.75 -13.52
N GLU A 533 10.17 -13.08 -13.61
CA GLU A 533 9.69 -13.85 -14.77
C GLU A 533 8.17 -14.09 -14.80
N GLU A 534 7.43 -13.80 -13.72
CA GLU A 534 5.96 -13.83 -13.71
C GLU A 534 5.38 -12.41 -13.90
N ASP A 535 4.54 -12.20 -14.93
CA ASP A 535 3.82 -10.93 -15.22
C ASP A 535 2.81 -10.50 -14.11
N ASP A 536 2.82 -11.15 -12.94
CA ASP A 536 1.95 -10.86 -11.82
C ASP A 536 2.58 -9.81 -10.88
N ASP A 537 1.76 -8.88 -10.37
CA ASP A 537 2.19 -7.90 -9.36
C ASP A 537 2.77 -8.65 -8.14
N PRO A 538 4.05 -8.44 -7.79
CA PRO A 538 4.75 -9.24 -6.78
C PRO A 538 4.13 -9.11 -5.39
N ALA A 539 3.28 -8.10 -5.15
CA ALA A 539 2.55 -7.91 -3.90
C ALA A 539 1.15 -8.56 -3.90
N ILE A 540 0.78 -9.35 -4.91
CA ILE A 540 -0.44 -10.20 -4.88
C ILE A 540 -0.15 -11.43 -4.02
N TYR A 541 -0.82 -11.50 -2.87
CA TYR A 541 -0.85 -12.68 -2.00
C TYR A 541 -2.29 -13.19 -1.91
N LYS A 542 -2.45 -14.50 -1.90
CA LYS A 542 -3.75 -15.12 -1.62
C LYS A 542 -3.77 -15.56 -0.17
N THR A 543 -4.31 -14.70 0.70
CA THR A 543 -4.40 -14.95 2.16
C THR A 543 -5.11 -16.26 2.55
N ASN A 544 -5.84 -16.89 1.62
CA ASN A 544 -6.56 -18.14 1.83
C ASN A 544 -6.11 -19.29 0.91
N ASP A 545 -5.00 -19.13 0.16
CA ASP A 545 -4.45 -20.22 -0.65
C ASP A 545 -3.33 -20.92 0.12
N PRO A 546 -3.57 -22.12 0.65
CA PRO A 546 -2.56 -22.86 1.40
C PRO A 546 -1.38 -23.35 0.54
N ASN A 547 -1.40 -23.12 -0.77
CA ASN A 547 -0.30 -23.43 -1.69
C ASN A 547 0.47 -22.18 -2.15
N ASP A 548 0.21 -21.01 -1.55
CA ASP A 548 0.97 -19.79 -1.85
C ASP A 548 2.30 -19.80 -1.07
N ASP A 549 3.29 -20.46 -1.64
CA ASP A 549 4.64 -20.64 -1.06
C ASP A 549 5.41 -19.31 -0.91
N SER A 550 4.86 -18.19 -1.41
CA SER A 550 5.48 -16.86 -1.27
C SER A 550 5.22 -16.19 0.07
N LEU A 551 4.17 -16.59 0.81
CA LEU A 551 3.82 -15.98 2.10
C LEU A 551 4.68 -16.57 3.23
N LEU A 552 5.65 -15.79 3.71
CA LEU A 552 6.58 -16.24 4.75
C LEU A 552 6.05 -16.03 6.16
N PHE A 553 5.36 -14.91 6.40
CA PHE A 553 4.83 -14.58 7.72
C PHE A 553 3.62 -13.66 7.62
N THR A 554 2.63 -13.88 8.49
CA THR A 554 1.53 -12.93 8.68
C THR A 554 1.15 -12.81 10.14
N ASN A 555 0.92 -11.58 10.59
CA ASN A 555 0.47 -11.32 11.95
C ASN A 555 -0.65 -10.27 11.97
N GLN A 556 -1.81 -10.68 12.47
CA GLN A 556 -2.94 -9.78 12.70
C GLN A 556 -2.60 -8.80 13.83
N CYS A 557 -3.35 -7.69 13.91
CA CYS A 557 -3.26 -6.79 15.06
C CYS A 557 -3.50 -7.57 16.36
N LYS A 558 -2.60 -7.43 17.33
CA LYS A 558 -2.68 -8.09 18.64
C LYS A 558 -2.56 -7.11 19.80
N TRP A 559 -2.92 -7.58 20.98
CA TRP A 559 -2.68 -6.88 22.23
C TRP A 559 -1.60 -7.61 23.02
N ASN A 560 -0.58 -6.87 23.47
CA ASN A 560 0.50 -7.36 24.33
C ASN A 560 1.20 -8.60 23.75
N SER A 561 1.69 -8.50 22.51
CA SER A 561 2.40 -9.58 21.84
C SER A 561 3.65 -9.02 21.16
N LEU A 562 4.81 -9.65 21.37
CA LEU A 562 6.08 -9.28 20.75
C LEU A 562 6.41 -10.31 19.68
N THR A 563 6.51 -9.86 18.43
CA THR A 563 7.12 -10.67 17.36
C THR A 563 8.58 -10.29 17.23
N LEU A 564 9.48 -11.27 17.16
CA LEU A 564 10.87 -11.11 16.74
C LEU A 564 11.06 -11.90 15.44
N MET A 565 11.80 -11.35 14.49
CA MET A 565 12.15 -12.03 13.23
C MET A 565 13.51 -11.59 12.72
N VAL A 566 14.24 -12.49 12.06
CA VAL A 566 15.36 -12.14 11.19
C VAL A 566 14.84 -11.92 9.78
N ARG A 567 15.25 -10.82 9.15
CA ARG A 567 14.83 -10.46 7.80
C ARG A 567 16.04 -10.16 6.94
N ASP A 568 16.21 -10.94 5.87
CA ASP A 568 17.21 -10.70 4.84
C ASP A 568 16.70 -9.73 3.75
N PRO A 569 17.57 -9.25 2.84
CA PRO A 569 17.19 -8.30 1.80
C PRO A 569 16.17 -8.78 0.76
N SER A 570 15.99 -10.09 0.59
CA SER A 570 15.04 -10.67 -0.37
C SER A 570 13.61 -10.72 0.16
N VAL A 571 13.39 -10.52 1.46
CA VAL A 571 12.05 -10.57 2.06
C VAL A 571 11.37 -9.22 1.95
N LEU A 572 10.22 -9.18 1.27
CA LEU A 572 9.30 -8.03 1.27
C LEU A 572 8.50 -7.99 2.57
N LYS A 573 8.23 -6.79 3.08
CA LYS A 573 7.39 -6.58 4.27
C LYS A 573 6.50 -5.36 4.13
N PHE A 574 5.28 -5.45 4.64
CA PHE A 574 4.36 -4.32 4.70
C PHE A 574 3.36 -4.40 5.86
N ILE A 575 2.67 -3.28 6.12
CA ILE A 575 1.51 -3.21 7.04
C ILE A 575 0.30 -2.81 6.22
N LYS A 576 -0.69 -3.70 6.10
CA LYS A 576 -1.87 -3.44 5.28
C LYS A 576 -2.62 -2.20 5.77
N TYR A 577 -3.13 -1.42 4.82
CA TYR A 577 -4.05 -0.32 5.08
C TYR A 577 -5.13 -0.64 6.11
N VAL A 578 -5.23 0.20 7.14
CA VAL A 578 -6.27 0.06 8.17
C VAL A 578 -7.57 0.67 7.67
N SER A 579 -8.58 -0.17 7.44
CA SER A 579 -9.92 0.27 7.01
C SER A 579 -10.53 1.26 7.99
N ILE A 580 -11.25 2.27 7.49
CA ILE A 580 -12.05 3.20 8.28
C ILE A 580 -13.14 2.51 9.11
N ASN A 581 -13.49 1.26 8.75
CA ASN A 581 -14.46 0.46 9.48
C ASN A 581 -13.84 -0.30 10.67
N ALA A 582 -12.52 -0.23 10.87
CA ALA A 582 -11.83 -0.78 12.02
C ALA A 582 -12.34 -0.13 13.32
N LYS A 583 -12.24 -0.86 14.44
CA LYS A 583 -12.75 -0.40 15.75
C LYS A 583 -11.84 0.61 16.45
N GLY A 584 -10.65 0.89 15.91
CA GLY A 584 -9.64 1.79 16.44
C GLY A 584 -8.36 1.69 15.61
N SER A 585 -7.34 2.47 15.93
CA SER A 585 -6.04 2.36 15.27
C SER A 585 -5.36 1.04 15.59
N ARG A 586 -4.47 0.61 14.68
CA ARG A 586 -3.37 -0.29 15.04
C ARG A 586 -2.31 0.53 15.78
N TRP A 587 -1.80 -0.03 16.87
CA TRP A 587 -0.70 0.53 17.65
C TRP A 587 0.38 -0.53 17.81
N ASP A 588 1.62 -0.15 17.56
CA ASP A 588 2.76 -1.00 17.85
C ASP A 588 4.03 -0.18 18.16
N ILE A 589 5.06 -0.85 18.66
CA ILE A 589 6.41 -0.34 18.68
C ILE A 589 7.25 -1.24 17.78
N SER A 590 7.79 -0.66 16.72
CA SER A 590 8.70 -1.31 15.78
C SER A 590 10.14 -1.06 16.22
N CYS A 591 10.97 -2.09 16.16
CA CYS A 591 12.39 -1.97 16.40
C CYS A 591 13.18 -2.72 15.33
N GLN A 592 14.37 -2.21 15.00
CA GLN A 592 15.30 -2.83 14.07
C GLN A 592 16.73 -2.72 14.61
N TRP A 593 17.51 -3.79 14.44
CA TRP A 593 18.92 -3.85 14.83
C TRP A 593 19.75 -4.49 13.72
N ASN A 594 20.94 -3.93 13.45
CA ASN A 594 22.02 -4.72 12.86
C ASN A 594 22.52 -5.73 13.91
N VAL A 595 23.03 -6.87 13.44
CA VAL A 595 23.44 -7.97 14.30
C VAL A 595 24.75 -8.59 13.84
N LYS A 596 25.46 -9.22 14.78
CA LYS A 596 26.57 -10.13 14.53
C LYS A 596 26.41 -11.42 15.35
N THR A 597 27.11 -12.47 14.93
CA THR A 597 27.22 -13.75 15.63
C THR A 597 28.22 -13.67 16.78
N ASP A 598 28.13 -14.62 17.72
CA ASP A 598 29.26 -14.94 18.61
C ASP A 598 30.23 -15.79 17.80
N ASP A 599 31.27 -15.20 17.24
CA ASP A 599 32.36 -15.96 16.64
C ASP A 599 33.34 -16.33 17.78
N ASP A 600 33.17 -17.53 18.34
CA ASP A 600 34.21 -18.21 19.11
C ASP A 600 35.02 -19.09 18.12
N ASP A 601 35.95 -18.50 17.38
CA ASP A 601 37.08 -19.13 16.66
C ASP A 601 38.06 -17.98 16.31
N ASP A 602 39.03 -17.56 17.14
CA ASP A 602 40.15 -18.33 17.70
C ASP A 602 40.57 -19.50 16.79
N ASP A 603 40.83 -19.20 15.51
CA ASP A 603 41.83 -19.96 14.74
C ASP A 603 43.17 -19.84 15.49
N GLU A 604 43.42 -20.82 16.35
CA GLU A 604 44.73 -21.09 16.93
C GLU A 604 45.75 -21.07 15.77
N GLU A 605 46.66 -20.09 15.82
CA GLU A 605 47.99 -20.22 15.24
C GLU A 605 48.65 -21.46 15.88
N GLU A 606 48.31 -22.67 15.41
CA GLU A 606 49.17 -23.83 15.56
C GLU A 606 50.44 -23.52 14.78
N GLY A 607 51.43 -23.01 15.52
CA GLY A 607 52.79 -22.92 15.05
C GLY A 607 53.27 -24.30 14.62
N GLU A 608 53.38 -24.52 13.31
CA GLU A 608 54.28 -25.54 12.78
C GLU A 608 55.73 -25.04 12.94
N GLU A 609 56.29 -25.24 14.13
CA GLU A 609 57.71 -25.57 14.24
C GLU A 609 57.91 -27.01 13.73
N ASN A 610 58.58 -27.14 12.58
CA ASN A 610 59.59 -28.17 12.34
C ASN A 610 60.57 -27.75 11.24
#